data_AF-A0A1V4IKY4-F1
#
_entry.id   AF-A0A1V4IKY4-F1
#
_cell.length_a   1.000
_cell.length_b   1.000
_cell.length_c   1.000
_cell.angle_alpha   90.00
_cell.angle_beta   90.00
_cell.angle_gamma   90.00
#
_symmetry.space_group_name_H-M   'P 1'
#
loop_
_entity.id
_entity.type
_entity.pdbx_description
1 polymer ?
#
loop_
_entity_poly.entity_id
_entity_poly.type
_entity_poly.pdbx_seq_one_letter_code
_entity_poly.pdbx_strand_id
1 'polypeptide(L)'
;MNAKQITFHHLLYEKIKESHKHYAKKILSELYPDKSLSQFNILSKFSKKHSKLVTASIKDLEECNLIKNSNTSKLSPSEKQYILTKAGKQLVEDDGSLL
;
A
#
# COMPACT_ATOMS: atom_id res chain seq x y z
N MET A 1 -5.52 -14.88 26.32
CA MET A 1 -5.71 -13.54 25.74
C MET A 1 -4.45 -13.21 24.96
N ASN A 2 -4.40 -13.48 23.66
CA ASN A 2 -3.24 -13.13 22.84
C ASN A 2 -3.31 -11.63 22.56
N ALA A 3 -2.62 -10.84 23.39
CA ALA A 3 -2.20 -9.51 23.00
C ALA A 3 -1.25 -9.69 21.81
N LYS A 4 -1.81 -9.74 20.59
CA LYS A 4 -1.01 -9.59 19.37
C LYS A 4 -0.23 -8.30 19.59
N GLN A 5 1.09 -8.40 19.70
CA GLN A 5 1.93 -7.22 19.75
C GLN A 5 1.61 -6.44 18.49
N ILE A 6 0.90 -5.33 18.65
CA ILE A 6 0.59 -4.45 17.52
C ILE A 6 1.95 -3.89 17.11
N THR A 7 2.53 -4.45 16.06
CA THR A 7 3.81 -3.98 15.54
C THR A 7 3.63 -2.52 15.12
N PHE A 8 4.69 -1.72 15.22
CA PHE A 8 4.64 -0.30 14.86
C PHE A 8 4.05 -0.07 13.45
N HIS A 9 4.27 -1.02 12.54
CA HIS A 9 3.73 -1.01 11.18
C HIS A 9 2.20 -1.19 11.13
N HIS A 10 1.63 -1.99 12.03
CA HIS A 10 0.18 -2.11 12.18
C HIS A 10 -0.43 -0.77 12.65
N LEU A 11 0.22 -0.04 13.56
CA LEU A 11 -0.23 1.29 14.00
C LEU A 11 -0.19 2.31 12.85
N LEU A 12 0.79 2.21 11.94
CA LEU A 12 0.83 3.07 10.74
C LEU A 12 -0.35 2.75 9.82
N TYR A 13 -0.64 1.46 9.60
CA TYR A 13 -1.77 1.04 8.79
C TYR A 13 -3.13 1.41 9.41
N GLU A 14 -3.23 1.42 10.74
CA GLU A 14 -4.43 1.85 11.46
C GLU A 14 -4.81 3.32 11.21
N LYS A 15 -3.82 4.17 10.89
CA LYS A 15 -4.06 5.59 10.54
C LYS A 15 -4.78 5.77 9.20
N ILE A 16 -4.73 4.76 8.33
CA ILE A 16 -5.42 4.79 7.04
C ILE A 16 -6.93 4.73 7.28
N LYS A 17 -7.70 5.52 6.53
CA LYS A 17 -9.16 5.49 6.61
C LYS A 17 -9.69 4.08 6.35
N GLU A 18 -10.69 3.66 7.10
CA GLU A 18 -11.29 2.33 6.96
C GLU A 18 -11.79 2.04 5.53
N SER A 19 -12.37 3.04 4.88
CA SER A 19 -12.80 2.97 3.48
C SER A 19 -11.65 2.76 2.49
N HIS A 20 -10.42 3.12 2.87
CA HIS A 20 -9.21 2.97 2.06
C HIS A 20 -8.43 1.70 2.41
N LYS A 21 -8.55 1.19 3.65
CA LYS A 21 -7.88 -0.04 4.12
C LYS A 21 -8.11 -1.22 3.16
N HIS A 22 -9.34 -1.43 2.67
CA HIS A 22 -9.62 -2.51 1.71
C HIS A 22 -8.72 -2.44 0.45
N TYR A 23 -8.60 -1.26 -0.15
CA TYR A 23 -7.76 -1.06 -1.33
C TYR A 23 -6.28 -1.08 -0.96
N ALA A 24 -5.92 -0.46 0.16
CA ALA A 24 -4.57 -0.41 0.68
C ALA A 24 -3.99 -1.83 0.88
N LYS A 25 -4.75 -2.73 1.52
CA LYS A 25 -4.38 -4.14 1.69
C LYS A 25 -4.11 -4.83 0.35
N LYS A 26 -4.99 -4.63 -0.63
CA LYS A 26 -4.85 -5.23 -1.96
C LYS A 26 -3.64 -4.67 -2.71
N ILE A 27 -3.36 -3.37 -2.59
CA ILE A 27 -2.16 -2.75 -3.17
C ILE A 27 -0.89 -3.33 -2.56
N LEU A 28 -0.84 -3.43 -1.22
CA LEU A 28 0.31 -4.01 -0.51
C LEU A 28 0.58 -5.46 -0.95
N SER A 29 -0.49 -6.24 -1.13
CA SER A 29 -0.39 -7.63 -1.61
C SER A 29 0.13 -7.72 -3.05
N GLU A 30 -0.32 -6.83 -3.94
CA GLU A 30 0.16 -6.79 -5.33
C GLU A 30 1.63 -6.36 -5.44
N LEU A 31 2.12 -5.56 -4.49
CA LEU A 31 3.52 -5.12 -4.43
C LEU A 31 4.44 -6.12 -3.69
N TYR A 32 3.88 -7.04 -2.91
CA TYR A 32 4.65 -8.04 -2.18
C TYR A 32 5.21 -9.14 -3.12
N PRO A 33 6.42 -9.66 -2.87
CA PRO A 33 7.41 -9.20 -1.87
C PRO A 33 8.29 -8.02 -2.34
N ASP A 34 8.66 -7.98 -3.62
CA ASP A 34 9.56 -6.97 -4.22
C ASP A 34 9.10 -6.56 -5.62
N LYS A 35 7.78 -6.50 -5.83
CA LYS A 35 7.22 -6.04 -7.09
C LYS A 35 7.22 -4.51 -7.13
N SER A 36 7.59 -3.97 -8.28
CA SER A 36 7.41 -2.56 -8.63
C SER A 36 6.21 -2.44 -9.56
N LEU A 37 5.20 -1.66 -9.17
CA LEU A 37 4.04 -1.40 -10.00
C LEU A 37 3.84 0.11 -10.20
N SER A 38 3.55 0.50 -11.44
CA SER A 38 3.15 1.88 -11.72
C SER A 38 1.78 2.18 -11.13
N GLN A 39 1.51 3.45 -10.82
CA GLN A 39 0.18 3.89 -10.38
C GLN A 39 -0.90 3.44 -11.38
N PHE A 40 -0.61 3.51 -12.68
CA PHE A 40 -1.52 3.05 -13.72
C PHE A 40 -1.82 1.55 -13.63
N ASN A 41 -0.79 0.71 -13.43
CA ASN A 41 -0.97 -0.73 -13.27
C ASN A 41 -1.74 -1.06 -12.00
N ILE A 42 -1.51 -0.35 -10.90
CA ILE A 42 -2.28 -0.52 -9.68
C ILE A 42 -3.74 -0.17 -9.96
N LEU A 43 -4.02 1.00 -10.55
CA LEU A 43 -5.37 1.45 -10.85
C LEU A 43 -6.11 0.52 -11.83
N SER A 44 -5.42 -0.10 -12.79
CA SER A 44 -6.03 -1.02 -13.75
C SER A 44 -6.56 -2.31 -13.11
N LYS A 45 -6.04 -2.69 -11.94
CA LYS A 45 -6.54 -3.82 -11.14
C LYS A 45 -7.87 -3.54 -10.46
N PHE A 46 -8.30 -2.28 -10.43
CA PHE A 46 -9.55 -1.87 -9.79
C PHE A 46 -10.52 -1.28 -10.83
N SER A 47 -11.81 -1.31 -10.50
CA SER A 47 -12.81 -0.68 -11.35
C SER A 47 -12.60 0.83 -11.42
N LYS A 48 -12.79 1.43 -12.62
CA LYS A 48 -12.63 2.88 -12.85
C LYS A 48 -13.43 3.75 -11.87
N LYS A 49 -14.60 3.26 -11.40
CA LYS A 49 -15.44 3.95 -10.41
C LYS A 49 -14.73 4.14 -9.06
N HIS A 50 -13.75 3.30 -8.74
CA HIS A 50 -12.98 3.34 -7.49
C HIS A 50 -11.61 4.00 -7.67
N SER A 51 -11.21 4.44 -8.87
CA SER A 51 -9.88 5.01 -9.11
C SER A 51 -9.53 6.19 -8.18
N LYS A 52 -10.52 7.02 -7.80
CA LYS A 52 -10.32 8.10 -6.82
C LYS A 52 -9.96 7.57 -5.43
N LEU A 53 -10.68 6.56 -4.95
CA LEU A 53 -10.44 5.92 -3.65
C LEU A 53 -9.11 5.15 -3.64
N VAL A 54 -8.81 4.43 -4.72
CA VAL A 54 -7.53 3.73 -4.86
C VAL A 54 -6.37 4.72 -4.86
N THR A 55 -6.49 5.84 -5.58
CA THR A 55 -5.48 6.91 -5.58
C THR A 55 -5.30 7.51 -4.18
N ALA A 56 -6.39 7.74 -3.45
CA ALA A 56 -6.31 8.21 -2.06
C ALA A 56 -5.64 7.16 -1.16
N SER A 57 -5.93 5.88 -1.36
CA SER A 57 -5.32 4.77 -0.61
C SER A 57 -3.82 4.67 -0.86
N ILE A 58 -3.38 4.88 -2.11
CA ILE A 58 -1.94 4.96 -2.47
C ILE A 58 -1.27 6.11 -1.71
N LYS A 59 -1.92 7.28 -1.64
CA LYS A 59 -1.39 8.42 -0.87
C LYS A 59 -1.31 8.11 0.62
N ASP A 60 -2.36 7.56 1.23
CA ASP A 60 -2.33 7.18 2.64
C ASP A 60 -1.23 6.16 2.94
N LEU A 61 -1.03 5.18 2.05
CA LEU A 61 0.06 4.21 2.16
C LEU A 61 1.45 4.87 2.06
N GLU A 62 1.60 5.87 1.19
CA GLU A 62 2.83 6.66 1.03
C GLU A 62 3.10 7.52 2.27
N GLU A 63 2.08 8.22 2.79
CA GLU A 63 2.15 9.02 4.02
C GLU A 63 2.45 8.16 5.25
N CYS A 64 1.91 6.94 5.29
CA CYS A 64 2.19 5.95 6.34
C CYS A 64 3.54 5.24 6.15
N ASN A 65 4.36 5.60 5.15
CA ASN A 65 5.65 4.96 4.86
C ASN A 65 5.57 3.45 4.62
N LEU A 66 4.43 2.94 4.17
CA LEU A 66 4.24 1.51 3.85
C LEU A 66 4.62 1.21 2.40
N ILE A 67 4.43 2.17 1.50
CA ILE A 67 4.96 2.15 0.13
C ILE A 67 5.80 3.40 -0.10
N LYS A 68 6.68 3.35 -1.10
CA LYS A 68 7.41 4.53 -1.56
C LYS A 68 7.48 4.56 -3.08
N ASN A 69 7.57 5.77 -3.63
CA ASN A 69 7.91 5.94 -5.03
C ASN A 69 9.38 5.55 -5.24
N SER A 70 9.64 4.58 -6.12
CA SER A 70 10.99 4.13 -6.46
C SER A 70 11.71 5.09 -7.41
N ASN A 71 10.99 6.00 -8.05
CA ASN A 71 11.58 6.94 -8.99
C ASN A 71 12.15 8.16 -8.25
N THR A 72 13.38 8.54 -8.61
CA THR A 72 14.13 9.65 -7.99
C THR A 72 13.75 11.03 -8.53
N SER A 73 12.95 11.09 -9.60
CA SER A 73 12.56 12.33 -10.30
C SER A 73 11.10 12.69 -10.06
N LYS A 74 10.77 14.00 -10.11
CA LYS A 74 9.40 14.51 -10.15
C LYS A 74 8.72 14.01 -11.44
N LEU A 75 8.13 12.82 -11.35
CA LEU A 75 7.40 12.20 -12.44
C LEU A 75 5.91 12.47 -12.32
N SER A 76 5.25 12.45 -13.48
CA SER A 76 3.80 12.49 -13.60
C SER A 76 3.18 11.36 -12.77
N PRO A 77 1.97 11.52 -12.19
CA PRO A 77 1.33 10.50 -11.37
C PRO A 77 1.25 9.12 -12.07
N SER A 78 1.02 9.13 -13.38
CA SER A 78 0.94 7.92 -14.22
C SER A 78 2.25 7.14 -14.32
N GLU A 79 3.39 7.82 -14.11
CA GLU A 79 4.75 7.28 -14.25
C GLU A 79 5.36 6.90 -12.90
N LYS A 80 4.71 7.25 -11.78
CA LYS A 80 5.16 6.89 -10.44
C LYS A 80 5.14 5.37 -10.30
N GLN A 81 6.28 4.81 -9.95
CA GLN A 81 6.43 3.39 -9.61
C GLN A 81 6.48 3.24 -8.11
N TYR A 82 5.63 2.39 -7.58
CA TYR A 82 5.53 2.12 -6.15
C TYR A 82 6.16 0.79 -5.82
N ILE A 83 6.90 0.77 -4.72
CA ILE A 83 7.48 -0.43 -4.11
C ILE A 83 7.15 -0.47 -2.62
N LEU A 84 7.10 -1.67 -2.04
CA LEU A 84 6.97 -1.81 -0.59
C LEU A 84 8.22 -1.29 0.12
N THR A 85 8.00 -0.59 1.23
CA THR A 85 9.07 -0.33 2.20
C THR A 85 9.27 -1.54 3.10
N LYS A 86 10.32 -1.53 3.94
CA LYS A 86 10.50 -2.55 4.97
C LYS A 86 9.26 -2.68 5.87
N ALA A 87 8.65 -1.55 6.22
CA ALA A 87 7.42 -1.51 7.02
C ALA A 87 6.24 -2.18 6.30
N GLY A 88 6.05 -1.88 5.01
CA GLY A 88 4.99 -2.49 4.21
C GLY A 88 5.16 -4.01 4.04
N LYS A 89 6.39 -4.48 3.83
CA LYS A 89 6.69 -5.92 3.75
C LYS A 89 6.37 -6.63 5.06
N GLN A 90 6.89 -6.09 6.17
CA GLN A 90 6.66 -6.65 7.49
C GLN A 90 5.17 -6.68 7.85
N LEU A 91 4.41 -5.67 7.43
CA LEU A 91 2.96 -5.65 7.63
C LEU A 91 2.25 -6.78 6.87
N VAL A 92 2.65 -7.04 5.62
CA VAL A 92 2.09 -8.15 4.83
C VAL A 92 2.51 -9.51 5.38
N GLU A 93 3.74 -9.64 5.88
CA GLU A 93 4.26 -10.88 6.50
C GLU A 93 3.60 -11.18 7.85
N ASP A 94 3.37 -10.16 8.68
CA ASP A 94 2.72 -10.27 9.99
C ASP A 94 1.22 -10.55 9.85
N ASP A 95 0.59 -9.97 8.82
CA ASP A 95 -0.75 -10.32 8.37
C ASP A 95 -0.68 -11.62 7.54
N GLY A 96 -0.30 -12.73 8.19
CA GLY A 96 -0.21 -14.09 7.61
C GLY A 96 -1.53 -14.64 7.01
N SER A 97 -2.54 -13.79 6.84
CA SER A 97 -3.76 -13.99 6.06
C SER A 97 -3.65 -13.47 4.61
N LEU A 98 -2.49 -12.93 4.21
CA LEU A 98 -2.22 -12.38 2.87
C LEU A 98 -1.41 -13.31 1.94
N LEU A 99 -0.97 -14.47 2.45
CA LEU A 99 -0.31 -15.54 1.68
C LEU A 99 -1.29 -16.68 1.40
#